data_AF-A0A7X6PEV0-F1
#
_entry.id   AF-A0A7X6PEV0-F1
#
_cell.length_a   1.000
_cell.length_b   1.000
_cell.length_c   1.000
_cell.angle_alpha   90.00
_cell.angle_beta   90.00
_cell.angle_gamma   90.00
#
_symmetry.space_group_name_H-M   'P 1'
#
loop_
_entity.id
_entity.type
_entity.pdbx_description
1 polymer ?
#
loop_
_entity_poly.entity_id
_entity_poly.type
_entity_poly.pdbx_seq_one_letter_code
_entity_poly.pdbx_strand_id
1 'polypeptide(L)'
;MRKFGLIGFPLGHSFSRKYFTDKFIREGIADCSYHNYPLENIKELPGLILSEPDLCGLNVTIPYKSEVLDYIDISEAVVNEIGAANVLKIRRKNNNIRIYGFNSDIKGIRDSVSTVLTSDIKNAIILGTGGSSKAVAHTLRKLGLNVQLVSRSVKDNILSY
;
A
#
# COMPACT_ATOMS: atom_id res chain seq x y z
N MET A 1 17.96 15.98 -3.90
CA MET A 1 16.52 16.34 -3.94
C MET A 1 15.73 15.13 -3.47
N ARG A 2 14.82 15.23 -2.49
CA ARG A 2 14.15 14.04 -1.93
C ARG A 2 13.29 13.32 -2.98
N LYS A 3 13.59 12.06 -3.27
CA LYS A 3 12.80 11.28 -4.24
C LYS A 3 11.73 10.46 -3.54
N PHE A 4 10.55 10.45 -4.11
CA PHE A 4 9.46 9.55 -3.77
C PHE A 4 9.02 8.80 -5.03
N GLY A 5 8.26 7.73 -4.87
CA GLY A 5 7.73 7.07 -6.05
C GLY A 5 6.77 5.94 -5.78
N LEU A 6 6.40 5.25 -6.86
CA LEU A 6 5.53 4.10 -6.86
C LEU A 6 6.27 2.89 -7.41
N ILE A 7 6.27 1.77 -6.69
CA ILE A 7 6.67 0.45 -7.20
C ILE A 7 5.46 -0.45 -7.44
N GLY A 8 5.58 -1.33 -8.42
CA GLY A 8 4.54 -2.25 -8.88
C GLY A 8 4.71 -2.54 -10.36
N PHE A 9 3.85 -3.40 -10.92
CA PHE A 9 3.85 -3.66 -12.36
C PHE A 9 2.50 -4.19 -12.85
N PRO A 10 2.02 -3.72 -14.02
CA PRO A 10 2.51 -2.56 -14.79
C PRO A 10 2.11 -1.22 -14.12
N LEU A 11 2.84 -0.13 -14.41
CA LEU A 11 2.56 1.21 -13.85
C LEU A 11 2.08 2.27 -14.86
N GLY A 12 1.87 1.90 -16.13
CA GLY A 12 1.60 2.85 -17.21
C GLY A 12 0.39 3.77 -16.99
N HIS A 13 -0.65 3.29 -16.30
CA HIS A 13 -1.88 4.05 -16.02
C HIS A 13 -1.95 4.62 -14.60
N SER A 14 -0.84 4.64 -13.85
CA SER A 14 -0.88 5.09 -12.47
C SER A 14 -1.10 6.60 -12.34
N PHE A 15 -2.16 6.98 -11.63
CA PHE A 15 -2.49 8.36 -11.27
C PHE A 15 -1.53 8.95 -10.21
N SER A 16 -0.88 8.11 -9.40
CA SER A 16 -0.13 8.56 -8.21
C SER A 16 0.95 9.58 -8.54
N ARG A 17 1.68 9.41 -9.64
CA ARG A 17 2.75 10.36 -10.03
C ARG A 17 2.21 11.76 -10.22
N LYS A 18 1.13 11.91 -11.00
CA LYS A 18 0.49 13.21 -11.22
C LYS A 18 -0.06 13.76 -9.91
N TYR A 19 -0.79 12.94 -9.16
CA TYR A 19 -1.38 13.34 -7.88
C TYR A 19 -0.37 13.93 -6.89
N PHE A 20 0.73 13.21 -6.64
CA PHE A 20 1.73 13.67 -5.68
C PHE A 20 2.53 14.85 -6.21
N THR A 21 2.83 14.90 -7.51
CA THR A 21 3.48 16.08 -8.11
C THR A 21 2.62 17.33 -7.92
N ASP A 22 1.34 17.26 -8.28
CA ASP A 22 0.39 18.38 -8.12
C ASP A 22 0.20 18.74 -6.64
N LYS A 23 0.19 17.73 -5.75
CA LYS A 23 0.11 17.94 -4.30
C LYS A 23 1.34 18.66 -3.76
N PHE A 24 2.55 18.26 -4.13
CA PHE A 24 3.77 18.94 -3.66
C PHE A 24 3.77 20.42 -4.07
N ILE A 25 3.37 20.72 -5.30
CA ILE A 25 3.25 22.10 -5.79
C ILE A 25 2.21 22.88 -4.98
N ARG A 26 1.00 22.33 -4.82
CA ARG A 26 -0.09 23.01 -4.11
C ARG A 26 0.24 23.28 -2.64
N GLU A 27 0.91 22.34 -1.98
CA GLU A 27 1.26 22.45 -0.56
C GLU A 27 2.60 23.21 -0.34
N GLY A 28 3.23 23.73 -1.40
CA GLY A 28 4.51 24.45 -1.30
C GLY A 28 5.69 23.58 -0.85
N ILE A 29 5.62 22.26 -1.06
CA ILE A 29 6.67 21.33 -0.67
C ILE A 29 7.74 21.32 -1.76
N ALA A 30 8.84 22.01 -1.50
CA ALA A 30 10.01 22.06 -2.36
C ALA A 30 10.99 20.88 -2.14
N ASP A 31 11.97 20.80 -3.02
CA ASP A 31 13.07 19.82 -2.99
C ASP A 31 12.60 18.37 -2.92
N CYS A 32 11.52 18.07 -3.65
CA CYS A 32 11.03 16.71 -3.81
C CYS A 32 10.49 16.40 -5.20
N SER A 33 10.54 15.12 -5.57
CA SER A 33 9.96 14.60 -6.80
C SER A 33 9.22 13.28 -6.57
N TYR A 34 8.31 12.92 -7.48
CA TYR A 34 7.62 11.64 -7.48
C TYR A 34 7.77 10.94 -8.83
N HIS A 35 8.21 9.68 -8.82
CA HIS A 35 8.44 8.89 -10.03
C HIS A 35 7.76 7.51 -9.99
N ASN A 36 7.53 6.92 -11.15
CA ASN A 36 7.13 5.52 -11.24
C ASN A 36 8.39 4.68 -11.43
N TYR A 37 8.51 3.63 -10.63
CA TYR A 37 9.59 2.65 -10.65
C TYR A 37 8.96 1.28 -10.95
N PRO A 38 8.66 0.98 -12.22
CA PRO A 38 8.11 -0.32 -12.58
C PRO A 38 9.14 -1.40 -12.22
N LEU A 39 8.72 -2.38 -11.42
CA LEU A 39 9.55 -3.53 -11.06
C LEU A 39 8.83 -4.76 -11.58
N GLU A 40 9.41 -5.53 -12.48
CA GLU A 40 8.80 -6.79 -12.93
C GLU A 40 8.93 -7.89 -11.87
N ASN A 41 9.95 -7.76 -11.01
CA ASN A 41 10.15 -8.62 -9.86
C ASN A 41 10.46 -7.79 -8.60
N ILE A 42 9.78 -8.10 -7.48
CA ILE A 42 10.03 -7.41 -6.20
C ILE A 42 11.47 -7.56 -5.70
N LYS A 43 12.19 -8.61 -6.15
CA LYS A 43 13.60 -8.84 -5.83
C LYS A 43 14.53 -7.74 -6.35
N GLU A 44 14.05 -6.88 -7.23
CA GLU A 44 14.78 -5.71 -7.73
C GLU A 44 14.76 -4.52 -6.75
N LEU A 45 13.85 -4.53 -5.76
CA LEU A 45 13.67 -3.43 -4.80
C LEU A 45 14.97 -3.05 -4.05
N PRO A 46 15.80 -3.97 -3.54
CA PRO A 46 17.07 -3.61 -2.92
C PRO A 46 18.00 -2.87 -3.88
N GLY A 47 18.07 -3.31 -5.14
CA GLY A 47 18.89 -2.67 -6.18
C GLY A 47 18.43 -1.24 -6.46
N LEU A 48 17.11 -1.02 -6.55
CA LEU A 48 16.52 0.32 -6.68
C LEU A 48 16.88 1.23 -5.50
N ILE A 49 16.77 0.73 -4.27
CA ILE A 49 17.04 1.53 -3.06
C ILE A 49 18.51 1.93 -2.96
N LEU A 50 19.42 1.07 -3.43
CA LEU A 50 20.86 1.32 -3.47
C LEU A 50 21.25 2.29 -4.60
N SER A 51 20.65 2.18 -5.78
CA SER A 51 20.94 3.06 -6.91
C SER A 51 20.35 4.46 -6.77
N GLU A 52 19.36 4.64 -5.90
CA GLU A 52 18.69 5.92 -5.63
C GLU A 52 18.98 6.44 -4.21
N PRO A 53 20.14 7.09 -3.96
CA PRO A 53 20.53 7.55 -2.61
C PRO A 53 19.57 8.58 -2.01
N ASP A 54 18.89 9.34 -2.87
CA ASP A 54 17.91 10.37 -2.52
C ASP A 54 16.49 9.82 -2.25
N LEU A 55 16.25 8.52 -2.47
CA LEU A 55 14.92 7.91 -2.36
C LEU A 55 14.47 7.81 -0.90
N CYS A 56 13.50 8.62 -0.50
CA CYS A 56 13.03 8.75 0.87
C CYS A 56 11.77 7.92 1.17
N GLY A 57 11.03 7.52 0.14
CA GLY A 57 9.85 6.68 0.33
C GLY A 57 9.23 6.19 -0.97
N LEU A 58 8.46 5.12 -0.87
CA LEU A 58 7.77 4.48 -1.99
C LEU A 58 6.35 4.14 -1.59
N ASN A 59 5.39 4.36 -2.48
CA ASN A 59 4.15 3.61 -2.46
C ASN A 59 4.35 2.26 -3.14
N VAL A 60 3.62 1.27 -2.66
CA VAL A 60 3.62 -0.10 -3.21
C VAL A 60 2.22 -0.41 -3.70
N THR A 61 2.11 -0.79 -4.97
CA THR A 61 0.85 -1.26 -5.55
C THR A 61 0.96 -2.71 -5.98
N ILE A 62 -0.07 -3.19 -6.68
CA ILE A 62 -0.10 -4.53 -7.23
C ILE A 62 1.17 -4.85 -8.06
N PRO A 63 1.65 -6.09 -8.00
CA PRO A 63 1.18 -7.19 -7.15
C PRO A 63 1.82 -7.23 -5.74
N TYR A 64 2.78 -6.35 -5.45
CA TYR A 64 3.76 -6.58 -4.38
C TYR A 64 3.37 -6.18 -2.95
N LYS A 65 2.12 -5.75 -2.71
CA LYS A 65 1.72 -5.28 -1.36
C LYS A 65 1.94 -6.33 -0.26
N SER A 66 1.89 -7.62 -0.56
CA SER A 66 2.22 -8.68 0.41
C SER A 66 3.71 -9.05 0.39
N GLU A 67 4.31 -9.19 -0.78
CA GLU A 67 5.72 -9.62 -0.95
C GLU A 67 6.73 -8.58 -0.44
N VAL A 68 6.35 -7.31 -0.42
CA VAL A 68 7.23 -6.23 0.06
C VAL A 68 7.54 -6.34 1.55
N LEU A 69 6.77 -7.14 2.30
CA LEU A 69 6.99 -7.35 3.74
C LEU A 69 8.36 -7.96 4.05
N ASP A 70 8.87 -8.81 3.16
CA ASP A 70 10.18 -9.46 3.31
C ASP A 70 11.35 -8.48 3.27
N TYR A 71 11.10 -7.24 2.84
CA TYR A 71 12.09 -6.16 2.72
C TYR A 71 11.90 -5.06 3.77
N ILE A 72 10.93 -5.19 4.68
CA ILE A 72 10.67 -4.19 5.72
C ILE A 72 11.41 -4.57 7.00
N ASP A 73 12.26 -3.67 7.50
CA ASP A 73 12.96 -3.85 8.77
C ASP A 73 12.05 -3.60 9.97
N ILE A 74 11.13 -2.63 9.85
CA ILE A 74 10.27 -2.17 10.94
C ILE A 74 8.87 -1.90 10.39
N SER A 75 7.86 -2.55 10.95
CA SER A 75 6.45 -2.37 10.56
C SER A 75 5.59 -2.04 11.78
N GLU A 76 4.47 -1.34 11.54
CA GLU A 76 3.41 -1.21 12.55
C GLU A 76 2.72 -2.56 12.77
N ALA A 77 2.22 -2.82 13.98
CA ALA A 77 1.55 -4.08 14.31
C ALA A 77 0.41 -4.42 13.31
N VAL A 78 -0.31 -3.40 12.84
CA VAL A 78 -1.42 -3.56 11.90
C VAL A 78 -0.97 -4.04 10.51
N VAL A 79 0.24 -3.70 10.08
CA VAL A 79 0.82 -4.18 8.81
C VAL A 79 1.06 -5.68 8.89
N ASN A 80 1.56 -6.16 10.02
CA ASN A 80 1.80 -7.59 10.27
C ASN A 80 0.48 -8.35 10.39
N GLU A 81 -0.52 -7.79 11.08
CA GLU A 81 -1.86 -8.40 11.20
C GLU A 81 -2.54 -8.55 9.83
N ILE A 82 -2.43 -7.53 8.97
CA ILE A 82 -3.02 -7.55 7.63
C ILE A 82 -2.22 -8.42 6.67
N GLY A 83 -0.90 -8.50 6.85
CA GLY A 83 0.00 -9.14 5.89
C GLY A 83 0.05 -8.38 4.56
N ALA A 84 0.06 -7.04 4.62
CA ALA A 84 0.33 -6.17 3.48
C ALA A 84 0.77 -4.74 3.87
N ALA A 85 1.70 -4.17 3.10
CA ALA A 85 2.12 -2.76 3.18
C ALA A 85 1.94 -2.06 1.82
N ASN A 86 1.58 -0.77 1.84
CA ASN A 86 1.43 0.06 0.63
C ASN A 86 2.27 1.36 0.68
N VAL A 87 2.97 1.62 1.80
CA VAL A 87 3.84 2.78 2.01
C VAL A 87 5.13 2.30 2.66
N LEU A 88 6.25 2.64 2.04
CA LEU A 88 7.60 2.46 2.56
C LEU A 88 8.21 3.82 2.87
N LYS A 89 8.87 3.92 4.02
CA LYS A 89 9.73 5.04 4.36
C LYS A 89 11.16 4.54 4.49
N ILE A 90 12.07 5.14 3.73
CA ILE A 90 13.46 4.72 3.68
C ILE A 90 14.28 5.74 4.46
N ARG A 91 15.01 5.28 5.48
CA ARG A 91 15.92 6.10 6.27
C ARG A 91 17.35 5.63 6.07
N ARG A 92 18.26 6.59 5.83
CA ARG A 92 19.70 6.34 5.72
C ARG A 92 20.40 7.01 6.89
N LYS A 93 21.26 6.28 7.61
CA LYS A 93 22.11 6.81 8.69
C LYS A 93 23.43 6.05 8.75
N ASN A 94 24.56 6.74 8.64
CA ASN A 94 25.91 6.17 8.74
C ASN A 94 26.07 4.88 7.91
N ASN A 95 25.77 4.95 6.61
CA ASN A 95 25.77 3.84 5.65
C ASN A 95 24.76 2.71 5.91
N ASN A 96 23.93 2.79 6.94
CA ASN A 96 22.84 1.84 7.16
C ASN A 96 21.54 2.36 6.54
N ILE A 97 20.80 1.45 5.90
CA ILE A 97 19.48 1.68 5.34
C ILE A 97 18.47 0.98 6.27
N ARG A 98 17.38 1.67 6.62
CA ARG A 98 16.23 1.09 7.31
C ARG A 98 14.94 1.40 6.56
N ILE A 99 14.15 0.37 6.29
CA ILE A 99 12.88 0.42 5.57
C ILE A 99 11.76 0.22 6.59
N TYR A 100 10.88 1.22 6.67
CA TYR A 100 9.69 1.19 7.53
C TYR A 100 8.46 0.96 6.68
N GLY A 101 7.62 -0.01 7.06
CA GLY A 101 6.40 -0.37 6.35
C GLY A 101 5.14 0.15 7.04
N PHE A 102 4.23 0.73 6.25
CA PHE A 102 2.92 1.23 6.69
C PHE A 102 1.83 0.79 5.71
N ASN A 103 0.57 0.88 6.15
CA ASN A 103 -0.59 0.63 5.32
C ASN A 103 -1.62 1.77 5.43
N SER A 104 -1.57 2.71 4.49
CA SER A 104 -2.48 3.85 4.45
C SER A 104 -3.87 3.50 3.90
N ASP A 105 -4.05 2.32 3.28
CA ASP A 105 -5.36 1.89 2.78
C ASP A 105 -6.35 1.74 3.95
N ILE A 106 -5.89 1.27 5.11
CA ILE A 106 -6.72 1.09 6.32
C ILE A 106 -7.43 2.40 6.67
N LYS A 107 -6.66 3.48 6.82
CA LYS A 107 -7.20 4.79 7.15
C LYS A 107 -8.11 5.29 6.03
N GLY A 108 -7.68 5.18 4.76
CA GLY A 108 -8.46 5.63 3.61
C GLY A 108 -9.82 4.93 3.51
N ILE A 109 -9.85 3.61 3.73
CA ILE A 109 -11.07 2.80 3.69
C ILE A 109 -11.96 3.14 4.88
N ARG A 110 -11.40 3.18 6.09
CA ARG A 110 -12.16 3.53 7.29
C ARG A 110 -12.83 4.89 7.12
N ASP A 111 -12.05 5.91 6.80
CA ASP A 111 -12.53 7.28 6.70
C ASP A 111 -13.58 7.41 5.57
N SER A 112 -13.43 6.68 4.46
CA SER A 112 -14.42 6.68 3.36
C SER A 112 -15.70 5.90 3.68
N VAL A 113 -15.59 4.76 4.36
CA VAL A 113 -16.76 3.92 4.69
C VAL A 113 -17.54 4.53 5.84
N SER A 114 -16.87 5.12 6.83
CA SER A 114 -17.53 5.74 7.98
C SER A 114 -18.49 6.87 7.62
N THR A 115 -18.32 7.55 6.48
CA THR A 115 -19.24 8.60 6.04
C THR A 115 -20.57 8.08 5.51
N VAL A 116 -20.63 6.79 5.14
CA VAL A 116 -21.83 6.14 4.57
C VAL A 116 -22.35 4.99 5.44
N LEU A 117 -21.61 4.59 6.47
CA LEU A 117 -21.96 3.47 7.34
C LEU A 117 -23.03 3.90 8.34
N THR A 118 -24.19 3.25 8.29
CA THR A 118 -25.27 3.38 9.28
C THR A 118 -25.33 2.16 10.19
N SER A 119 -26.05 2.26 11.30
CA SER A 119 -26.22 1.17 12.28
C SER A 119 -26.83 -0.10 11.68
N ASP A 120 -27.60 0.02 10.60
CA ASP A 120 -28.36 -1.08 10.00
C ASP A 120 -27.52 -1.91 9.03
N ILE A 121 -26.37 -1.38 8.61
CA ILE A 121 -25.44 -2.10 7.73
C ILE A 121 -24.59 -3.04 8.58
N LYS A 122 -24.84 -4.35 8.43
CA LYS A 122 -24.13 -5.40 9.18
C LYS A 122 -23.19 -6.25 8.33
N ASN A 123 -23.38 -6.29 7.02
CA ASN A 123 -22.67 -7.18 6.12
C ASN A 123 -21.98 -6.39 5.00
N ALA A 124 -20.81 -6.86 4.58
CA ALA A 124 -20.09 -6.33 3.44
C ALA A 124 -19.52 -7.46 2.59
N ILE A 125 -19.53 -7.23 1.27
CA ILE A 125 -18.92 -8.14 0.30
C ILE A 125 -17.70 -7.45 -0.31
N ILE A 126 -16.61 -8.19 -0.44
CA ILE A 126 -15.37 -7.71 -1.05
C ILE A 126 -15.05 -8.56 -2.27
N LEU A 127 -14.96 -7.90 -3.42
CA LEU A 127 -14.57 -8.52 -4.68
C LEU A 127 -13.04 -8.53 -4.81
N GLY A 128 -12.44 -9.70 -4.62
CA GLY A 128 -11.00 -9.93 -4.73
C GLY A 128 -10.32 -10.37 -3.43
N THR A 129 -9.18 -11.05 -3.56
CA THR A 129 -8.43 -11.69 -2.45
C THR A 129 -6.95 -11.28 -2.39
N GLY A 130 -6.59 -10.14 -3.02
CA GLY A 130 -5.22 -9.61 -3.04
C GLY A 130 -4.87 -8.74 -1.81
N GLY A 131 -3.69 -8.11 -1.84
CA GLY A 131 -3.18 -7.30 -0.72
C GLY A 131 -4.11 -6.15 -0.29
N SER A 132 -4.77 -5.47 -1.23
CA SER A 132 -5.74 -4.41 -0.90
C SER A 132 -6.98 -4.96 -0.18
N SER A 133 -7.50 -6.13 -0.58
CA SER A 133 -8.71 -6.68 0.05
C SER A 133 -8.46 -7.17 1.47
N LYS A 134 -7.23 -7.57 1.81
CA LYS A 134 -6.83 -7.83 3.20
C LYS A 134 -7.01 -6.59 4.08
N ALA A 135 -6.55 -5.42 3.62
CA ALA A 135 -6.71 -4.16 4.35
C ALA A 135 -8.19 -3.72 4.46
N VAL A 136 -8.97 -3.90 3.39
CA VAL A 136 -10.44 -3.67 3.41
C VAL A 136 -11.13 -4.58 4.41
N ALA A 137 -10.87 -5.89 4.35
CA ALA A 137 -11.50 -6.87 5.23
C ALA A 137 -11.18 -6.61 6.70
N HIS A 138 -9.91 -6.33 7.02
CA HIS A 138 -9.50 -5.97 8.37
C HIS A 138 -10.26 -4.74 8.87
N THR A 139 -10.29 -3.67 8.05
CA THR A 139 -10.95 -2.42 8.42
C THR A 139 -12.45 -2.59 8.66
N LEU A 140 -13.15 -3.28 7.75
CA LEU A 140 -14.59 -3.51 7.87
C LEU A 140 -14.93 -4.38 9.08
N ARG A 141 -14.12 -5.40 9.38
CA ARG A 141 -14.30 -6.22 10.60
C ARG A 141 -14.08 -5.40 11.87
N LYS A 142 -13.08 -4.50 11.90
CA LYS A 142 -12.86 -3.58 13.03
C LYS A 142 -14.03 -2.59 13.21
N LEU A 143 -14.76 -2.28 12.15
CA LEU A 143 -16.00 -1.50 12.20
C LEU A 143 -17.24 -2.33 12.58
N GLY A 144 -17.09 -3.62 12.85
CA GLY A 144 -18.16 -4.50 13.31
C GLY A 144 -18.99 -5.14 12.19
N LEU A 145 -18.52 -5.12 10.94
CA LEU A 145 -19.21 -5.76 9.82
C LEU A 145 -18.78 -7.23 9.65
N ASN A 146 -19.74 -8.06 9.27
CA ASN A 146 -19.49 -9.39 8.74
C ASN A 146 -18.99 -9.26 7.29
N VAL A 147 -17.84 -9.84 6.98
CA VAL A 147 -17.18 -9.67 5.68
C VAL A 147 -17.14 -10.98 4.91
N GLN A 148 -17.75 -10.99 3.73
CA GLN A 148 -17.66 -12.09 2.76
C GLN A 148 -16.68 -11.73 1.63
N LEU A 149 -15.74 -12.63 1.34
CA LEU A 149 -14.79 -12.48 0.24
C LEU A 149 -15.29 -13.22 -1.01
N VAL A 150 -14.99 -12.65 -2.18
CA VAL A 150 -15.26 -13.24 -3.50
C VAL A 150 -13.96 -13.35 -4.30
N SER A 151 -13.75 -14.46 -5.00
CA SER A 151 -12.52 -14.77 -5.75
C SER A 151 -12.84 -15.53 -7.04
N ARG A 152 -11.96 -15.44 -8.05
CA ARG A 152 -12.03 -16.28 -9.26
C ARG A 152 -11.59 -17.73 -9.01
N SER A 153 -10.95 -17.98 -7.86
CA SER A 153 -10.44 -19.29 -7.49
C SER A 153 -11.16 -19.78 -6.25
N VAL A 154 -11.62 -21.03 -6.28
CA VAL A 154 -12.27 -21.71 -5.16
C VAL A 154 -11.30 -21.80 -3.99
N LYS A 155 -11.76 -21.35 -2.81
CA LYS A 155 -11.04 -21.41 -1.53
C LYS A 155 -12.06 -21.55 -0.42
N ASP A 156 -11.65 -22.15 0.70
CA ASP A 156 -12.52 -22.28 1.87
C ASP A 156 -13.03 -20.92 2.34
N ASN A 157 -14.34 -20.85 2.63
CA ASN A 157 -15.04 -19.65 3.11
C ASN A 157 -14.98 -18.42 2.17
N ILE A 158 -14.71 -18.64 0.87
CA ILE A 158 -14.66 -17.59 -0.15
C ILE A 158 -15.63 -17.96 -1.28
N LEU A 159 -16.52 -17.04 -1.64
CA LEU A 159 -17.43 -17.24 -2.78
C LEU A 159 -16.62 -17.22 -4.07
N SER A 160 -16.93 -18.12 -5.00
CA SER A 160 -16.29 -18.17 -6.32
C SER A 160 -17.26 -17.87 -7.45
N TYR A 161 -16.72 -17.42 -8.58
CA TYR A 161 -17.40 -17.25 -9.86
C TYR A 161 -16.46 -17.60 -11.02
#